data_AF-J0D5Z6-F1
#
_entry.id   AF-J0D5Z6-F1
#
_cell.length_a   1.000
_cell.length_b   1.000
_cell.length_c   1.000
_cell.angle_alpha   90.00
_cell.angle_beta   90.00
_cell.angle_gamma   90.00
#
_symmetry.space_group_name_H-M   'P 1'
#
loop_
_entity.id
_entity.type
_entity.pdbx_description
1 polymer ?
#
loop_
_entity_poly.entity_id
_entity_poly.type
_entity_poly.pdbx_seq_one_letter_code
_entity_poly.pdbx_strand_id
1 'polypeptide(L)'
;MHLVWLNLIPNLTLLYTGKFKGLDEGKEDYVIAENIWDEIGRITAASGATIPSAFGARVPNLAKDRTYMIAETWCIWALFIAPTVLRGRFREERYYTHFMQLIELLRCCLQLEVTQEDIDFIRLGFVDWVLRYEKLHYQYDPARLATCVSTVHGLLHIADSIVAMGTVGGYWWFVMECFCSSLRPAIRSRKHPYTSIDHHVSDMAKIHQVLLAHNLDTSFQQCEADMTSLVRCGEFSALEYPSSALTIPSMVVELTASEHSKIARYLSARFNCHAKAIAPSIPKSLRAWGKVRHLDGGDTMHARGLVTQRRDDRDASFIQYSLMVDKNARSHHRAPEFSTEVFFGQLSRVFICPLPALPQHKQKAQTLLLAEVQECKGLTDPNMHGLRFYDGTLRPTEIVDLVSVECVVGRIQDRGKWSLIDRSNDLARVIIPEDDDDG
;
A
#
# COMPACT_ATOMS: atom_id res chain seq x y z
N MET A 1 -10.57 -16.03 -6.17
CA MET A 1 -11.58 -15.32 -5.36
C MET A 1 -12.35 -14.19 -6.09
N HIS A 2 -12.47 -14.18 -7.43
CA HIS A 2 -13.07 -13.02 -8.13
C HIS A 2 -14.55 -12.79 -7.78
N LEU A 3 -15.29 -13.90 -7.55
CA LEU A 3 -16.69 -13.87 -7.12
C LEU A 3 -16.92 -13.25 -5.74
N VAL A 4 -15.88 -13.16 -4.89
CA VAL A 4 -15.97 -12.46 -3.61
C VAL A 4 -16.27 -10.98 -3.86
N TRP A 5 -15.55 -10.36 -4.80
CA TRP A 5 -15.72 -8.94 -5.10
C TRP A 5 -16.91 -8.66 -6.01
N LEU A 6 -17.23 -9.59 -6.91
CA LEU A 6 -18.33 -9.43 -7.86
C LEU A 6 -19.70 -9.69 -7.22
N ASN A 7 -19.76 -10.54 -6.19
CA ASN A 7 -21.04 -11.00 -5.63
C ASN A 7 -21.08 -10.91 -4.10
N LEU A 8 -20.10 -11.47 -3.37
CA LEU A 8 -20.19 -11.52 -1.90
C LEU A 8 -20.23 -10.13 -1.26
N ILE A 9 -19.23 -9.29 -1.53
CA ILE A 9 -19.17 -7.93 -0.99
C ILE A 9 -20.37 -7.09 -1.43
N PRO A 10 -20.77 -7.07 -2.72
CA PRO A 10 -21.99 -6.40 -3.14
C PRO A 10 -23.24 -6.90 -2.42
N ASN A 11 -23.40 -8.22 -2.24
CA ASN A 11 -24.54 -8.80 -1.52
C ASN A 11 -24.56 -8.37 -0.04
N LEU A 12 -23.40 -8.32 0.62
CA LEU A 12 -23.29 -7.78 1.98
C LEU A 12 -23.70 -6.31 2.04
N THR A 13 -23.27 -5.48 1.08
CA THR A 13 -23.71 -4.07 1.04
C THR A 13 -25.21 -3.92 0.78
N LEU A 14 -25.81 -4.82 0.00
CA LEU A 14 -27.26 -4.85 -0.19
C LEU A 14 -27.97 -5.24 1.11
N LEU A 15 -27.43 -6.18 1.89
CA LEU A 15 -27.95 -6.54 3.21
C LEU A 15 -27.85 -5.34 4.16
N TYR A 16 -26.68 -4.72 4.29
CA TYR A 16 -26.46 -3.56 5.17
C TYR A 16 -27.27 -2.33 4.77
N THR A 17 -27.81 -2.26 3.54
CA THR A 17 -28.68 -1.17 3.09
C THR A 17 -30.15 -1.54 3.01
N GLY A 18 -30.54 -2.75 3.45
CA GLY A 18 -31.93 -3.23 3.38
C GLY A 18 -32.47 -3.39 1.95
N LYS A 19 -31.58 -3.49 0.96
CA LYS A 19 -31.91 -3.56 -0.48
C LYS A 19 -31.72 -4.97 -1.07
N PHE A 20 -31.47 -5.97 -0.22
CA PHE A 20 -31.20 -7.33 -0.67
C PHE A 20 -32.48 -8.10 -0.96
N LYS A 21 -32.81 -8.28 -2.24
CA LYS A 21 -33.88 -9.17 -2.74
C LYS A 21 -35.26 -8.98 -2.07
N GLY A 22 -35.57 -7.77 -1.59
CA GLY A 22 -36.82 -7.48 -0.89
C GLY A 22 -36.95 -8.09 0.51
N LEU A 23 -35.85 -8.61 1.07
CA LEU A 23 -35.80 -9.11 2.45
C LEU A 23 -35.55 -7.95 3.42
N ASP A 24 -36.20 -8.03 4.59
CA ASP A 24 -35.93 -7.18 5.73
C ASP A 24 -34.75 -7.72 6.58
N GLU A 25 -34.51 -7.08 7.72
CA GLU A 25 -33.50 -7.49 8.70
C GLU A 25 -33.93 -8.65 9.61
N GLY A 26 -35.19 -9.12 9.49
CA GLY A 26 -35.73 -10.21 10.28
C GLY A 26 -35.67 -9.92 11.78
N LYS A 27 -34.95 -10.77 12.53
CA LYS A 27 -34.74 -10.64 13.98
C LYS A 27 -33.48 -9.86 14.36
N GLU A 28 -32.78 -9.30 13.37
CA GLU A 28 -31.46 -8.69 13.52
C GLU A 28 -31.53 -7.20 13.13
N ASP A 29 -30.48 -6.45 13.42
CA ASP A 29 -30.42 -4.97 13.31
C ASP A 29 -29.18 -4.52 12.51
N TYR A 30 -28.88 -5.25 11.42
CA TYR A 30 -27.68 -5.02 10.61
C TYR A 30 -27.83 -3.90 9.56
N VAL A 31 -29.01 -3.30 9.42
CA VAL A 31 -29.25 -2.23 8.43
C VAL A 31 -28.68 -0.90 8.93
N ILE A 32 -27.83 -0.30 8.10
CA ILE A 32 -27.27 1.02 8.30
C ILE A 32 -28.28 2.05 7.78
N ALA A 33 -28.55 3.08 8.59
CA ALA A 33 -29.47 4.16 8.21
C ALA A 33 -29.00 4.88 6.93
N GLU A 34 -29.94 5.30 6.08
CA GLU A 34 -29.65 5.86 4.76
C GLU A 34 -28.74 7.09 4.80
N ASN A 35 -28.96 8.00 5.76
CA ASN A 35 -28.13 9.18 5.98
C ASN A 35 -26.66 8.82 6.33
N ILE A 36 -26.46 7.74 7.08
CA ILE A 36 -25.14 7.23 7.43
C ILE A 36 -24.50 6.58 6.19
N TRP A 37 -25.27 5.82 5.41
CA TRP A 37 -24.78 5.21 4.17
C TRP A 37 -24.38 6.25 3.12
N ASP A 38 -25.14 7.34 2.99
CA ASP A 38 -24.78 8.48 2.13
C ASP A 38 -23.48 9.15 2.58
N GLU A 39 -23.25 9.26 3.89
CA GLU A 39 -21.98 9.74 4.44
C GLU A 39 -20.81 8.80 4.12
N ILE A 40 -20.99 7.49 4.30
CA ILE A 40 -20.02 6.46 3.90
C ILE A 40 -19.68 6.61 2.41
N GLY A 41 -20.70 6.81 1.56
CA GLY A 41 -20.53 7.05 0.13
C GLY A 41 -19.70 8.29 -0.20
N ARG A 42 -19.96 9.41 0.49
CA ARG A 42 -19.18 10.65 0.32
C ARG A 42 -17.73 10.50 0.77
N ILE A 43 -17.50 9.88 1.92
CA ILE A 43 -16.15 9.64 2.45
C ILE A 43 -15.36 8.71 1.51
N THR A 44 -16.01 7.66 1.00
CA THR A 44 -15.41 6.73 0.04
C THR A 44 -14.95 7.45 -1.23
N ALA A 45 -15.79 8.32 -1.81
CA ALA A 45 -15.38 9.08 -2.98
C ALA A 45 -14.25 10.09 -2.67
N ALA A 46 -14.32 10.74 -1.50
CA ALA A 46 -13.31 11.71 -1.08
C ALA A 46 -11.94 11.09 -0.82
N SER A 47 -11.89 9.84 -0.34
CA SER A 47 -10.62 9.13 -0.11
C SER A 47 -9.85 8.86 -1.41
N GLY A 48 -10.48 8.92 -2.58
CA GLY A 48 -9.81 8.85 -3.88
C GLY A 48 -8.75 9.95 -4.11
N ALA A 49 -8.78 11.04 -3.34
CA ALA A 49 -7.76 12.09 -3.37
C ALA A 49 -6.56 11.81 -2.45
N THR A 50 -6.70 10.91 -1.47
CA THR A 50 -5.71 10.64 -0.41
C THR A 50 -5.22 9.20 -0.37
N ILE A 51 -5.76 8.33 -1.24
CA ILE A 51 -5.27 6.99 -1.52
C ILE A 51 -4.42 7.04 -2.79
N PRO A 52 -3.11 6.75 -2.73
CA PRO A 52 -2.21 6.76 -3.88
C PRO A 52 -2.66 5.84 -5.01
N SER A 53 -2.22 6.10 -6.24
CA SER A 53 -2.56 5.25 -7.40
C SER A 53 -2.01 3.84 -7.29
N ALA A 54 -0.98 3.61 -6.46
CA ALA A 54 -0.45 2.29 -6.16
C ALA A 54 -1.47 1.32 -5.54
N PHE A 55 -2.55 1.84 -4.96
CA PHE A 55 -3.64 1.03 -4.39
C PHE A 55 -4.73 0.67 -5.42
N GLY A 56 -4.61 1.14 -6.67
CA GLY A 56 -5.54 0.85 -7.77
C GLY A 56 -6.49 2.01 -8.11
N ALA A 57 -7.64 1.69 -8.71
CA ALA A 57 -8.63 2.68 -9.15
C ALA A 57 -9.23 3.53 -8.00
N ARG A 58 -9.73 4.73 -8.33
CA ARG A 58 -10.54 5.52 -7.39
C ARG A 58 -11.86 4.80 -7.17
N VAL A 59 -12.26 4.63 -5.91
CA VAL A 59 -13.57 4.07 -5.60
C VAL A 59 -14.62 5.18 -5.71
N PRO A 60 -15.67 5.02 -6.55
CA PRO A 60 -16.72 6.02 -6.68
C PRO A 60 -17.62 6.06 -5.43
N ASN A 61 -18.58 6.98 -5.41
CA ASN A 61 -19.55 7.06 -4.33
C ASN A 61 -20.50 5.85 -4.39
N LEU A 62 -20.24 4.80 -3.62
CA LEU A 62 -21.05 3.57 -3.61
C LEU A 62 -22.52 3.75 -3.16
N ALA A 63 -22.88 4.88 -2.56
CA ALA A 63 -24.27 5.20 -2.24
C ALA A 63 -25.06 5.67 -3.47
N LYS A 64 -24.39 6.34 -4.43
CA LYS A 64 -25.03 6.94 -5.62
C LYS A 64 -24.68 6.25 -6.94
N ASP A 65 -23.43 5.81 -7.09
CA ASP A 65 -22.80 5.47 -8.35
C ASP A 65 -22.47 3.96 -8.46
N ARG A 66 -23.40 3.09 -8.04
CA ARG A 66 -23.19 1.64 -8.00
C ARG A 66 -22.87 1.01 -9.37
N THR A 67 -23.31 1.63 -10.47
CA THR A 67 -23.06 1.16 -11.85
C THR A 67 -21.56 1.14 -12.20
N TYR A 68 -20.77 2.00 -11.57
CA TYR A 68 -19.32 2.10 -11.80
C TYR A 68 -18.51 1.22 -10.83
N MET A 69 -19.15 0.51 -9.92
CA MET A 69 -18.49 -0.40 -8.98
C MET A 69 -18.23 -1.75 -9.65
N ILE A 70 -16.99 -1.95 -10.11
CA ILE A 70 -16.46 -3.22 -10.64
C ILE A 70 -15.72 -4.02 -9.56
N ALA A 71 -15.33 -5.25 -9.87
CA ALA A 71 -14.63 -6.14 -8.94
C ALA A 71 -13.38 -5.50 -8.32
N GLU A 72 -12.57 -4.77 -9.10
CA GLU A 72 -11.40 -4.03 -8.58
C GLU A 72 -11.81 -3.00 -7.52
N THR A 73 -12.78 -2.13 -7.82
CA THR A 73 -13.24 -1.11 -6.87
C THR A 73 -13.91 -1.68 -5.62
N TRP A 74 -14.59 -2.83 -5.72
CA TRP A 74 -15.13 -3.55 -4.56
C TRP A 74 -14.03 -4.17 -3.70
N CYS A 75 -12.99 -4.71 -4.32
CA CYS A 75 -11.80 -5.21 -3.64
C CYS A 75 -11.11 -4.09 -2.85
N ILE A 76 -10.82 -2.96 -3.51
CA ILE A 76 -10.19 -1.79 -2.89
C ILE A 76 -11.06 -1.25 -1.75
N TRP A 77 -12.37 -1.11 -2.00
CA TRP A 77 -13.29 -0.64 -0.98
C TRP A 77 -13.30 -1.57 0.24
N ALA A 78 -13.48 -2.87 0.04
CA ALA A 78 -13.58 -3.84 1.13
C ALA A 78 -12.29 -3.93 1.95
N LEU A 79 -11.13 -3.99 1.29
CA LEU A 79 -9.85 -4.21 1.96
C LEU A 79 -9.30 -2.94 2.63
N PHE A 80 -9.51 -1.77 2.04
CA PHE A 80 -8.82 -0.55 2.44
C PHE A 80 -9.74 0.54 3.00
N ILE A 81 -11.00 0.63 2.53
CA ILE A 81 -11.90 1.75 2.88
C ILE A 81 -12.93 1.34 3.94
N ALA A 82 -13.62 0.23 3.72
CA ALA A 82 -14.70 -0.32 4.54
C ALA A 82 -14.31 -0.47 6.03
N PRO A 83 -13.10 -0.96 6.39
CA PRO A 83 -12.67 -1.03 7.79
C PRO A 83 -12.75 0.33 8.51
N THR A 84 -12.38 1.41 7.84
CA THR A 84 -12.44 2.75 8.42
C THR A 84 -13.86 3.29 8.46
N VAL A 85 -14.58 3.21 7.34
CA VAL A 85 -15.87 3.91 7.17
C VAL A 85 -17.06 3.21 7.83
N LEU A 86 -16.99 1.88 8.02
CA LEU A 86 -18.05 1.11 8.69
C LEU A 86 -17.93 1.11 10.21
N ARG A 87 -16.77 1.49 10.76
CA ARG A 87 -16.49 1.44 12.20
C ARG A 87 -17.52 2.24 13.00
N GLY A 88 -18.21 1.60 13.95
CA GLY A 88 -19.22 2.24 14.79
C GLY A 88 -20.36 2.90 14.01
N ARG A 89 -20.72 2.36 12.83
CA ARG A 89 -21.89 2.80 12.03
C ARG A 89 -23.05 1.81 12.09
N PHE A 90 -22.79 0.57 12.52
CA PHE A 90 -23.83 -0.40 12.82
C PHE A 90 -24.45 -0.11 14.19
N ARG A 91 -25.72 -0.54 14.38
CA ARG A 91 -26.39 -0.45 15.69
C ARG A 91 -25.69 -1.30 16.75
N GLU A 92 -25.22 -2.47 16.33
CA GLU A 92 -24.45 -3.38 17.17
C GLU A 92 -23.10 -3.69 16.55
N GLU A 93 -22.05 -3.71 17.37
CA GLU A 93 -20.67 -3.89 16.92
C GLU A 93 -20.44 -5.27 16.27
N ARG A 94 -21.24 -6.28 16.63
CA ARG A 94 -21.08 -7.66 16.12
C ARG A 94 -21.14 -7.77 14.59
N TYR A 95 -21.89 -6.91 13.91
CA TYR A 95 -21.95 -6.90 12.45
C TYR A 95 -20.66 -6.35 11.84
N TYR A 96 -20.07 -5.32 12.46
CA TYR A 96 -18.76 -4.80 12.08
C TYR A 96 -17.67 -5.84 12.35
N THR A 97 -17.67 -6.49 13.51
CA THR A 97 -16.71 -7.55 13.83
C THR A 97 -16.81 -8.73 12.86
N HIS A 98 -18.02 -9.13 12.48
CA HIS A 98 -18.24 -10.17 11.46
C HIS A 98 -17.71 -9.77 10.08
N PHE A 99 -17.93 -8.52 9.67
CA PHE A 99 -17.32 -7.99 8.44
C PHE A 99 -15.79 -7.95 8.53
N MET A 100 -15.22 -7.51 9.65
CA MET A 100 -13.77 -7.40 9.82
C MET A 100 -13.07 -8.77 9.83
N GLN A 101 -13.69 -9.80 10.41
CA GLN A 101 -13.19 -11.16 10.31
C GLN A 101 -13.10 -11.62 8.84
N LEU A 102 -14.09 -11.28 8.00
CA LEU A 102 -14.01 -11.56 6.56
C LEU A 102 -12.79 -10.87 5.94
N ILE A 103 -12.56 -9.60 6.27
CA ILE A 103 -11.43 -8.83 5.73
C ILE A 103 -10.09 -9.43 6.15
N GLU A 104 -9.95 -9.87 7.40
CA GLU A 104 -8.75 -10.56 7.89
C GLU A 104 -8.47 -11.86 7.12
N LEU A 105 -9.49 -12.70 6.94
CA LEU A 105 -9.38 -13.94 6.16
C LEU A 105 -9.02 -13.66 4.70
N LEU A 106 -9.66 -12.67 4.08
CA LEU A 106 -9.39 -12.29 2.70
C LEU A 106 -7.99 -11.72 2.53
N ARG A 107 -7.48 -10.92 3.49
CA ARG A 107 -6.10 -10.42 3.46
C ARG A 107 -5.08 -11.56 3.51
N CYS A 108 -5.29 -12.55 4.38
CA CYS A 108 -4.45 -13.74 4.47
C CYS A 108 -4.45 -14.52 3.15
N CYS A 109 -5.62 -14.70 2.51
CA CYS A 109 -5.72 -15.34 1.19
C CYS A 109 -4.97 -14.60 0.05
N LEU A 110 -4.66 -13.31 0.24
CA LEU A 110 -4.00 -12.45 -0.75
C LEU A 110 -2.48 -12.30 -0.52
N GLN A 111 -1.94 -12.91 0.53
CA GLN A 111 -0.51 -12.93 0.75
C GLN A 111 0.19 -13.70 -0.38
N LEU A 112 1.41 -13.24 -0.71
CA LEU A 112 2.24 -13.88 -1.74
C LEU A 112 2.73 -15.24 -1.26
N GLU A 113 3.13 -15.31 0.01
CA GLU A 113 3.56 -16.50 0.72
C GLU A 113 2.57 -16.79 1.84
N VAL A 114 2.19 -18.05 1.99
CA VAL A 114 1.18 -18.51 2.94
C VAL A 114 1.74 -19.77 3.61
N THR A 115 1.73 -19.79 4.94
CA THR A 115 2.19 -20.93 5.74
C THR A 115 1.08 -21.97 5.93
N GLN A 116 1.42 -23.15 6.44
CA GLN A 116 0.39 -24.14 6.79
C GLN A 116 -0.56 -23.64 7.89
N GLU A 117 -0.04 -22.87 8.85
CA GLU A 117 -0.83 -22.25 9.92
C GLU A 117 -1.84 -21.24 9.35
N ASP A 118 -1.42 -20.46 8.35
CA ASP A 118 -2.31 -19.53 7.63
C ASP A 118 -3.42 -20.28 6.89
N ILE A 119 -3.10 -21.42 6.24
CA ILE A 119 -4.11 -22.25 5.54
C ILE A 119 -5.14 -22.78 6.55
N ASP A 120 -4.71 -23.22 7.72
CA ASP A 120 -5.60 -23.72 8.76
C ASP A 120 -6.44 -22.60 9.38
N PHE A 121 -5.85 -21.41 9.56
CA PHE A 121 -6.56 -20.18 9.94
C PHE A 121 -7.65 -19.84 8.92
N ILE A 122 -7.33 -19.88 7.61
CA ILE A 122 -8.29 -19.62 6.53
C ILE A 122 -9.42 -20.66 6.56
N ARG A 123 -9.09 -21.96 6.66
CA ARG A 123 -10.06 -23.06 6.62
C ARG A 123 -11.05 -22.96 7.77
N LEU A 124 -10.56 -22.86 9.01
CA LEU A 124 -11.40 -22.77 10.20
C LEU A 124 -12.14 -21.42 10.27
N GLY A 125 -11.46 -20.34 9.88
CA GLY A 125 -12.02 -19.00 9.88
C GLY A 125 -13.19 -18.84 8.94
N PHE A 126 -13.14 -19.39 7.72
CA PHE A 126 -14.28 -19.34 6.80
C PHE A 126 -15.45 -20.21 7.28
N VAL A 127 -15.20 -21.37 7.89
CA VAL A 127 -16.26 -22.19 8.50
C VAL A 127 -16.99 -21.39 9.57
N ASP A 128 -16.26 -20.81 10.52
CA ASP A 128 -16.83 -20.00 11.58
C ASP A 128 -17.55 -18.75 11.04
N TRP A 129 -16.96 -18.07 10.05
CA TRP A 129 -17.56 -16.91 9.42
C TRP A 129 -18.89 -17.25 8.74
N VAL A 130 -18.98 -18.37 8.02
CA VAL A 130 -20.21 -18.84 7.36
C VAL A 130 -21.27 -19.22 8.39
N LEU A 131 -20.91 -19.92 9.47
CA LEU A 131 -21.86 -20.24 10.55
C LEU A 131 -22.42 -18.98 11.21
N ARG A 132 -21.58 -17.96 11.43
CA ARG A 132 -22.02 -16.65 11.92
C ARG A 132 -22.87 -15.90 10.90
N TYR A 133 -22.54 -15.99 9.62
CA TYR A 133 -23.35 -15.42 8.54
C TYR A 133 -24.76 -16.04 8.52
N GLU A 134 -24.86 -17.37 8.65
CA GLU A 134 -26.14 -18.06 8.71
C GLU A 134 -26.96 -17.59 9.91
N LYS A 135 -26.34 -17.41 11.07
CA LYS A 135 -27.04 -16.89 12.26
C LYS A 135 -27.55 -15.46 12.06
N LEU A 136 -26.73 -14.56 11.51
CA LEU A 136 -27.04 -13.12 11.38
C LEU A 136 -27.97 -12.80 10.19
N HIS A 137 -27.79 -13.45 9.05
CA HIS A 137 -28.49 -13.07 7.82
C HIS A 137 -29.56 -14.08 7.39
N TYR A 138 -29.24 -15.39 7.43
CA TYR A 138 -30.21 -16.45 7.10
C TYR A 138 -31.21 -16.70 8.25
N GLN A 139 -30.76 -16.56 9.49
CA GLN A 139 -31.55 -16.69 10.72
C GLN A 139 -32.28 -18.04 10.87
N TYR A 140 -31.82 -19.05 10.13
CA TYR A 140 -32.41 -20.39 10.05
C TYR A 140 -33.90 -20.36 9.65
N ASP A 141 -34.29 -19.37 8.85
CA ASP A 141 -35.65 -19.21 8.34
C ASP A 141 -35.71 -19.55 6.85
N PRO A 142 -36.48 -20.57 6.43
CA PRO A 142 -36.67 -20.91 5.02
C PRO A 142 -37.13 -19.74 4.14
N ALA A 143 -37.86 -18.76 4.68
CA ALA A 143 -38.26 -17.56 3.93
C ALA A 143 -37.06 -16.71 3.50
N ARG A 144 -35.93 -16.84 4.20
CA ARG A 144 -34.69 -16.09 3.98
C ARG A 144 -33.64 -16.91 3.23
N LEU A 145 -33.98 -18.09 2.70
CA LEU A 145 -33.06 -18.97 1.96
C LEU A 145 -32.31 -18.25 0.82
N ALA A 146 -32.86 -17.18 0.28
CA ALA A 146 -32.22 -16.35 -0.74
C ALA A 146 -30.89 -15.69 -0.31
N THR A 147 -30.59 -15.62 1.01
CA THR A 147 -29.29 -15.17 1.55
C THR A 147 -28.21 -16.25 1.45
N CYS A 148 -28.58 -17.53 1.38
CA CYS A 148 -27.65 -18.66 1.25
C CYS A 148 -27.16 -18.79 -0.20
N VAL A 149 -26.40 -17.80 -0.66
CA VAL A 149 -25.88 -17.74 -2.02
C VAL A 149 -24.67 -18.65 -2.21
N SER A 150 -24.49 -19.16 -3.44
CA SER A 150 -23.36 -20.03 -3.79
C SER A 150 -22.00 -19.40 -3.47
N THR A 151 -21.89 -18.07 -3.52
CA THR A 151 -20.65 -17.36 -3.21
C THR A 151 -20.29 -17.38 -1.72
N VAL A 152 -21.27 -17.57 -0.82
CA VAL A 152 -21.01 -17.80 0.61
C VAL A 152 -20.49 -19.22 0.80
N HIS A 153 -21.13 -20.22 0.19
CA HIS A 153 -20.65 -21.60 0.22
C HIS A 153 -19.25 -21.75 -0.38
N GLY A 154 -18.96 -21.02 -1.47
CA GLY A 154 -17.67 -21.01 -2.14
C GLY A 154 -16.49 -20.63 -1.25
N LEU A 155 -16.73 -19.87 -0.16
CA LEU A 155 -15.68 -19.51 0.80
C LEU A 155 -15.06 -20.74 1.49
N LEU A 156 -15.86 -21.78 1.74
CA LEU A 156 -15.43 -23.00 2.41
C LEU A 156 -14.39 -23.78 1.60
N HIS A 157 -14.31 -23.55 0.29
CA HIS A 157 -13.41 -24.25 -0.63
C HIS A 157 -12.13 -23.47 -0.93
N ILE A 158 -11.97 -22.25 -0.39
CA ILE A 158 -10.81 -21.39 -0.68
C ILE A 158 -9.52 -22.03 -0.15
N ALA A 159 -9.52 -22.54 1.08
CA ALA A 159 -8.34 -23.18 1.66
C ALA A 159 -7.86 -24.37 0.82
N ASP A 160 -8.79 -25.23 0.40
CA ASP A 160 -8.46 -26.41 -0.41
C ASP A 160 -7.97 -26.00 -1.82
N SER A 161 -8.52 -24.92 -2.38
CA SER A 161 -8.03 -24.35 -3.62
C SER A 161 -6.61 -23.80 -3.48
N ILE A 162 -6.27 -23.20 -2.33
CA ILE A 162 -4.92 -22.71 -2.04
C ILE A 162 -3.92 -23.87 -1.94
N VAL A 163 -4.29 -24.95 -1.25
CA VAL A 163 -3.46 -26.17 -1.17
C VAL A 163 -3.23 -26.77 -2.56
N ALA A 164 -4.24 -26.77 -3.42
CA ALA A 164 -4.16 -27.41 -4.73
C ALA A 164 -3.39 -26.59 -5.78
N MET A 165 -3.51 -25.25 -5.77
CA MET A 165 -3.04 -24.38 -6.86
C MET A 165 -2.08 -23.26 -6.41
N GLY A 166 -1.75 -23.19 -5.12
CA GLY A 166 -0.96 -22.10 -4.53
C GLY A 166 -1.80 -20.90 -4.09
N THR A 167 -1.18 -19.77 -3.81
CA THR A 167 -1.89 -18.58 -3.33
C THR A 167 -2.82 -18.00 -4.39
N VAL A 168 -3.91 -17.35 -3.96
CA VAL A 168 -4.96 -16.87 -4.87
C VAL A 168 -4.41 -15.92 -5.93
N GLY A 169 -3.36 -15.14 -5.60
CA GLY A 169 -2.69 -14.23 -6.52
C GLY A 169 -2.12 -14.92 -7.77
N GLY A 170 -1.68 -16.18 -7.65
CA GLY A 170 -1.04 -16.92 -8.75
C GLY A 170 -1.99 -17.36 -9.87
N TYR A 171 -3.28 -17.53 -9.58
CA TYR A 171 -4.28 -18.02 -10.55
C TYR A 171 -5.52 -17.12 -10.63
N TRP A 172 -5.41 -15.86 -10.19
CA TRP A 172 -6.57 -14.99 -10.18
C TRP A 172 -6.95 -14.48 -11.57
N TRP A 173 -8.27 -14.36 -11.78
CA TRP A 173 -8.86 -13.86 -13.02
C TRP A 173 -8.41 -12.44 -13.42
N PHE A 174 -7.97 -11.59 -12.49
CA PHE A 174 -7.45 -10.27 -12.83
C PHE A 174 -6.26 -10.33 -13.80
N VAL A 175 -5.39 -11.34 -13.68
CA VAL A 175 -4.27 -11.54 -14.61
C VAL A 175 -4.79 -11.80 -16.03
N MET A 176 -5.85 -12.61 -16.14
CA MET A 176 -6.52 -12.89 -17.41
C MET A 176 -7.21 -11.65 -17.99
N GLU A 177 -7.83 -10.80 -17.15
CA GLU A 177 -8.44 -9.54 -17.60
C GLU A 177 -7.41 -8.54 -18.11
N CYS A 178 -6.27 -8.43 -17.41
CA CYS A 178 -5.14 -7.61 -17.84
C CYS A 178 -4.58 -8.09 -19.19
N PHE A 179 -4.39 -9.40 -19.35
CA PHE A 179 -3.96 -9.99 -20.62
C PHE A 179 -4.98 -9.75 -21.74
N CYS A 180 -6.28 -9.98 -21.50
CA CYS A 180 -7.32 -9.67 -22.48
C CYS A 180 -7.33 -8.18 -22.88
N SER A 181 -7.00 -7.29 -21.94
CA SER A 181 -6.93 -5.85 -22.18
C SER A 181 -5.72 -5.47 -23.04
N SER A 182 -4.56 -6.10 -22.83
CA SER A 182 -3.36 -5.85 -23.65
C SER A 182 -3.50 -6.35 -25.09
N LEU A 183 -4.42 -7.28 -25.37
CA LEU A 183 -4.72 -7.72 -26.73
C LEU A 183 -5.59 -6.73 -27.53
N ARG A 184 -6.27 -5.77 -26.88
CA ARG A 184 -7.18 -4.85 -27.57
C ARG A 184 -6.48 -4.01 -28.66
N PRO A 185 -5.30 -3.41 -28.42
CA PRO A 185 -4.55 -2.67 -29.44
C PRO A 185 -4.10 -3.54 -30.63
N ALA A 186 -3.99 -4.86 -30.46
CA ALA A 186 -3.57 -5.79 -31.51
C ALA A 186 -4.64 -5.98 -32.59
N ILE A 187 -5.90 -5.58 -32.35
CA ILE A 187 -7.00 -5.69 -33.31
C ILE A 187 -6.88 -4.60 -34.38
N ARG A 188 -5.97 -4.81 -35.33
CA ARG A 188 -5.72 -3.88 -36.45
C ARG A 188 -6.72 -4.02 -37.60
N SER A 189 -7.43 -5.14 -37.69
CA SER A 189 -8.44 -5.41 -38.72
C SER A 189 -9.79 -5.78 -38.11
N ARG A 190 -10.84 -5.02 -38.46
CA ARG A 190 -12.23 -5.36 -38.09
C ARG A 190 -12.78 -6.57 -38.85
N LYS A 191 -12.24 -6.87 -40.04
CA LYS A 191 -12.67 -8.00 -40.88
C LYS A 191 -12.06 -9.33 -40.44
N HIS A 192 -10.82 -9.28 -39.95
CA HIS A 192 -10.07 -10.46 -39.50
C HIS A 192 -9.43 -10.22 -38.12
N PRO A 193 -10.26 -10.03 -37.06
CA PRO A 193 -9.77 -9.71 -35.72
C PRO A 193 -8.95 -10.86 -35.13
N TYR A 194 -9.41 -12.11 -35.27
CA TYR A 194 -8.73 -13.28 -34.71
C TYR A 194 -7.35 -13.50 -35.33
N THR A 195 -7.20 -13.35 -36.64
CA THR A 195 -5.89 -13.43 -37.31
C THR A 195 -4.93 -12.34 -36.82
N SER A 196 -5.44 -11.13 -36.56
CA SER A 196 -4.62 -10.04 -36.04
C SER A 196 -4.10 -10.34 -34.63
N ILE A 197 -4.97 -10.88 -33.77
CA ILE A 197 -4.62 -11.29 -32.41
C ILE A 197 -3.64 -12.47 -32.45
N ASP A 198 -3.91 -13.49 -33.26
CA ASP A 198 -3.07 -14.68 -33.39
C ASP A 198 -1.64 -14.35 -33.82
N HIS A 199 -1.49 -13.48 -34.83
CA HIS A 199 -0.19 -12.98 -35.25
C HIS A 199 0.51 -12.23 -34.12
N HIS A 200 -0.19 -11.33 -33.42
CA HIS A 200 0.40 -10.57 -32.32
C HIS A 200 0.88 -11.46 -31.17
N VAL A 201 0.06 -12.42 -30.75
CA VAL A 201 0.43 -13.38 -29.69
C VAL A 201 1.60 -14.26 -30.14
N SER A 202 1.57 -14.75 -31.38
CA SER A 202 2.66 -15.53 -31.97
C SER A 202 3.97 -14.75 -32.04
N ASP A 203 3.91 -13.48 -32.44
CA ASP A 203 5.10 -12.63 -32.54
C ASP A 203 5.66 -12.30 -31.16
N MET A 204 4.80 -11.99 -30.18
CA MET A 204 5.19 -11.81 -28.78
C MET A 204 5.89 -13.07 -28.22
N ALA A 205 5.31 -14.25 -28.44
CA ALA A 205 5.89 -15.51 -27.98
C ALA A 205 7.26 -15.80 -28.63
N LYS A 206 7.39 -15.57 -29.94
CA LYS A 206 8.67 -15.72 -30.65
C LYS A 206 9.74 -14.76 -30.12
N ILE A 207 9.37 -13.50 -29.87
CA ILE A 207 10.29 -12.51 -29.30
C ILE A 207 10.75 -12.98 -27.91
N HIS A 208 9.82 -13.40 -27.04
CA HIS A 208 10.17 -13.93 -25.72
C HIS A 208 11.09 -15.16 -25.80
N GLN A 209 10.84 -16.07 -26.75
CA GLN A 209 11.68 -17.24 -26.95
C GLN A 209 13.11 -16.88 -27.38
N VAL A 210 13.27 -15.90 -28.28
CA VAL A 210 14.60 -15.40 -28.69
C VAL A 210 15.31 -14.74 -27.51
N LEU A 211 14.60 -13.92 -26.72
CA LEU A 211 15.17 -13.27 -25.54
C LEU A 211 15.70 -14.30 -24.53
N LEU A 212 14.90 -15.33 -24.23
CA LEU A 212 15.28 -16.40 -23.31
C LEU A 212 16.42 -17.26 -23.84
N ALA A 213 16.37 -17.68 -25.10
CA ALA A 213 17.38 -18.56 -25.69
C ALA A 213 18.76 -17.90 -25.79
N HIS A 214 18.80 -16.58 -25.96
CA HIS A 214 20.05 -15.83 -26.14
C HIS A 214 20.45 -15.02 -24.90
N ASN A 215 19.73 -15.17 -23.78
CA ASN A 215 19.92 -14.41 -22.55
C ASN A 215 20.06 -12.89 -22.81
N LEU A 216 19.27 -12.40 -23.77
CA LEU A 216 19.32 -11.00 -24.20
C LEU A 216 18.57 -10.16 -23.18
N ASP A 217 19.21 -9.08 -22.76
CA ASP A 217 18.57 -8.09 -21.92
C ASP A 217 17.33 -7.53 -22.64
N THR A 218 16.23 -7.41 -21.90
CA THR A 218 14.87 -7.09 -22.38
C THR A 218 14.71 -5.63 -22.80
N SER A 219 15.81 -4.87 -22.83
CA SER A 219 15.89 -3.46 -23.20
C SER A 219 15.41 -3.13 -24.63
N PHE A 220 15.24 -4.12 -25.50
CA PHE A 220 14.79 -3.94 -26.89
C PHE A 220 13.26 -3.95 -27.12
N GLN A 221 12.41 -4.33 -26.15
CA GLN A 221 10.94 -4.32 -26.30
C GLN A 221 10.31 -2.93 -26.05
N GLN A 222 10.93 -1.87 -26.59
CA GLN A 222 10.48 -0.49 -26.43
C GLN A 222 9.24 -0.17 -27.26
N CYS A 223 8.08 -0.68 -26.84
CA CYS A 223 6.76 -0.06 -27.01
C CYS A 223 5.74 -0.82 -26.12
N GLU A 224 5.78 -0.59 -24.80
CA GLU A 224 4.69 -0.74 -23.79
C GLU A 224 5.16 -1.14 -22.37
N ALA A 225 6.44 -1.46 -22.14
CA ALA A 225 6.93 -1.80 -20.79
C ALA A 225 8.34 -1.29 -20.47
N ASP A 226 8.44 -0.09 -19.89
CA ASP A 226 9.61 0.41 -19.13
C ASP A 226 9.80 -0.41 -17.83
N MET A 227 10.21 -1.68 -17.93
CA MET A 227 10.31 -2.57 -16.75
C MET A 227 11.66 -3.25 -16.52
N THR A 228 12.69 -3.06 -17.37
CA THR A 228 13.97 -3.78 -17.15
C THR A 228 15.25 -2.95 -17.20
N SER A 229 15.18 -1.67 -17.57
CA SER A 229 16.06 -0.71 -16.89
C SER A 229 15.35 -0.30 -15.60
N LEU A 230 15.85 -0.76 -14.44
CA LEU A 230 15.29 -0.33 -13.16
C LEU A 230 15.27 1.20 -13.05
N VAL A 231 16.15 1.91 -13.77
CA VAL A 231 16.26 3.38 -13.78
C VAL A 231 15.88 3.91 -15.16
N ARG A 232 14.88 4.79 -15.25
CA ARG A 232 14.42 5.37 -16.52
C ARG A 232 15.33 6.53 -16.96
N CYS A 233 15.31 6.86 -18.25
CA CYS A 233 16.05 8.02 -18.77
C CYS A 233 15.61 9.32 -18.04
N GLY A 234 16.57 10.01 -17.42
CA GLY A 234 16.31 11.23 -16.63
C GLY A 234 16.06 11.00 -15.13
N GLU A 235 16.09 9.75 -14.66
CA GLU A 235 16.11 9.41 -13.24
C GLU A 235 17.55 9.43 -12.69
N PHE A 236 17.68 9.71 -11.40
CA PHE A 236 18.96 9.65 -10.68
C PHE A 236 18.98 8.43 -9.76
N SER A 237 20.01 7.59 -9.88
CA SER A 237 20.32 6.50 -8.96
C SER A 237 21.72 6.67 -8.38
N ALA A 238 21.90 6.22 -7.14
CA ALA A 238 23.20 6.18 -6.46
C ALA A 238 23.57 4.72 -6.18
N LEU A 239 24.86 4.39 -6.24
CA LEU A 239 25.33 3.03 -6.02
C LEU A 239 25.05 2.55 -4.59
N GLU A 240 25.10 3.48 -3.64
CA GLU A 240 24.79 3.26 -2.22
C GLU A 240 23.29 3.02 -1.96
N TYR A 241 22.44 3.25 -2.98
CA TYR A 241 20.97 3.16 -2.90
C TYR A 241 20.41 2.34 -4.07
N PRO A 242 20.73 1.04 -4.17
CA PRO A 242 20.39 0.22 -5.33
C PRO A 242 18.88 0.04 -5.52
N SER A 243 18.09 0.18 -4.45
CA SER A 243 16.63 0.02 -4.47
C SER A 243 15.87 1.33 -4.74
N SER A 244 16.56 2.45 -4.99
CA SER A 244 15.90 3.77 -5.10
C SER A 244 16.30 4.53 -6.37
N ALA A 245 15.30 5.09 -7.05
CA ALA A 245 15.49 6.02 -8.15
C ALA A 245 14.75 7.34 -7.89
N LEU A 246 15.43 8.48 -8.08
CA LEU A 246 14.85 9.80 -7.93
C LEU A 246 14.34 10.32 -9.27
N THR A 247 13.12 10.86 -9.28
CA THR A 247 12.46 11.38 -10.49
C THR A 247 12.07 12.85 -10.32
N ILE A 248 11.97 13.56 -11.44
CA ILE A 248 11.58 14.98 -11.47
C ILE A 248 10.25 15.25 -10.73
N PRO A 249 10.09 16.43 -10.12
CA PRO A 249 10.94 17.62 -10.23
C PRO A 249 12.24 17.54 -9.41
N SER A 250 13.28 18.25 -9.86
CA SER A 250 14.54 18.42 -9.12
C SER A 250 14.97 19.87 -9.16
N MET A 251 15.51 20.38 -8.06
CA MET A 251 16.04 21.74 -7.98
C MET A 251 17.17 21.83 -6.96
N VAL A 252 18.06 22.81 -7.12
CA VAL A 252 19.06 23.15 -6.10
C VAL A 252 18.41 24.09 -5.09
N VAL A 253 18.52 23.76 -3.81
CA VAL A 253 17.91 24.49 -2.70
C VAL A 253 19.01 24.89 -1.72
N GLU A 254 19.01 26.15 -1.27
CA GLU A 254 19.83 26.58 -0.14
C GLU A 254 19.25 26.03 1.16
N LEU A 255 20.10 25.39 1.96
CA LEU A 255 19.66 24.81 3.23
C LEU A 255 19.37 25.93 4.24
N THR A 256 18.19 25.88 4.83
CA THR A 256 17.88 26.67 6.02
C THR A 256 18.78 26.26 7.18
N ALA A 257 18.97 27.16 8.16
CA ALA A 257 19.73 26.84 9.37
C ALA A 257 19.14 25.62 10.12
N SER A 258 17.83 25.41 10.03
CA SER A 258 17.14 24.25 10.61
C SER A 258 17.48 22.96 9.87
N GLU A 259 17.36 22.92 8.53
CA GLU A 259 17.72 21.76 7.70
C GLU A 259 19.21 21.40 7.91
N HIS A 260 20.09 22.39 7.85
CA HIS A 260 21.52 22.18 8.07
C HIS A 260 21.82 21.59 9.46
N SER A 261 21.16 22.08 10.51
CA SER A 261 21.33 21.54 11.87
C SER A 261 20.80 20.10 11.99
N LYS A 262 19.70 19.77 11.31
CA LYS A 262 19.12 18.42 11.32
C LYS A 262 19.98 17.43 10.56
N ILE A 263 20.49 17.79 9.39
CA ILE A 263 21.44 16.98 8.62
C ILE A 263 22.71 16.74 9.45
N ALA A 264 23.26 17.79 10.07
CA ALA A 264 24.43 17.64 10.95
C ALA A 264 24.17 16.72 12.14
N ARG A 265 22.96 16.75 12.73
CA ARG A 265 22.58 15.84 13.83
C ARG A 265 22.45 14.40 13.35
N TYR A 266 21.85 14.19 12.18
CA TYR A 266 21.75 12.86 11.57
C TYR A 266 23.15 12.27 11.30
N LEU A 267 24.04 13.03 10.66
CA LEU A 267 25.41 12.57 10.38
C LEU A 267 26.26 12.38 11.65
N SER A 268 26.01 13.21 12.68
CA SER A 268 26.62 13.09 14.00
C SER A 268 26.28 11.75 14.66
N ALA A 269 25.02 11.33 14.58
CA ALA A 269 24.59 10.02 15.07
C ALA A 269 25.20 8.88 14.22
N ARG A 270 25.13 8.97 12.89
CA ARG A 270 25.63 7.93 11.99
C ARG A 270 27.14 7.68 12.11
N PHE A 271 27.95 8.74 12.22
CA PHE A 271 29.41 8.61 12.28
C PHE A 271 29.97 8.67 13.71
N ASN A 272 29.11 8.61 14.72
CA ASN A 272 29.46 8.70 16.14
C ASN A 272 30.43 9.88 16.44
N CYS A 273 30.10 11.07 15.93
CA CYS A 273 30.93 12.27 16.03
C CYS A 273 30.12 13.47 16.51
N HIS A 274 30.76 14.57 16.94
CA HIS A 274 30.03 15.78 17.32
C HIS A 274 29.49 16.54 16.10
N ALA A 275 28.20 16.93 16.13
CA ALA A 275 27.56 17.69 15.05
C ALA A 275 28.31 18.96 14.61
N LYS A 276 29.02 19.63 15.52
CA LYS A 276 29.85 20.80 15.21
C LYS A 276 31.06 20.48 14.34
N ALA A 277 31.61 19.27 14.44
CA ALA A 277 32.78 18.84 13.68
C ALA A 277 32.41 18.53 12.21
N ILE A 278 31.20 17.98 11.97
CA ILE A 278 30.75 17.61 10.63
C ILE A 278 29.97 18.70 9.90
N ALA A 279 29.38 19.65 10.64
CA ALA A 279 28.61 20.75 10.06
C ALA A 279 29.35 21.49 8.92
N PRO A 280 30.67 21.79 9.00
CA PRO A 280 31.40 22.47 7.92
C PRO A 280 31.53 21.64 6.63
N SER A 281 31.41 20.32 6.72
CA SER A 281 31.50 19.40 5.59
C SER A 281 30.21 19.30 4.78
N ILE A 282 29.10 19.84 5.30
CA ILE A 282 27.80 19.84 4.62
C ILE A 282 27.75 21.02 3.65
N PRO A 283 27.46 20.80 2.35
CA PRO A 283 27.30 21.89 1.40
C PRO A 283 26.16 22.83 1.79
N LYS A 284 26.34 24.14 1.57
CA LYS A 284 25.30 25.16 1.85
C LYS A 284 24.03 24.99 1.02
N SER A 285 24.19 24.44 -0.19
CA SER A 285 23.09 24.16 -1.10
C SER A 285 23.13 22.70 -1.53
N LEU A 286 21.98 22.02 -1.49
CA LEU A 286 21.84 20.64 -1.93
C LEU A 286 20.83 20.52 -3.06
N ARG A 287 21.00 19.50 -3.90
CA ARG A 287 20.00 19.15 -4.89
C ARG A 287 18.88 18.38 -4.20
N ALA A 288 17.67 18.93 -4.24
CA ALA A 288 16.45 18.29 -3.76
C ALA A 288 15.66 17.67 -4.91
N TRP A 289 15.01 16.54 -4.64
CA TRP A 289 14.16 15.81 -5.56
C TRP A 289 12.74 15.68 -5.01
N GLY A 290 11.78 15.71 -5.92
CA GLY A 290 10.36 15.74 -5.64
C GLY A 290 9.71 14.36 -5.66
N LYS A 291 10.39 13.33 -6.14
CA LYS A 291 9.82 11.99 -6.22
C LYS A 291 10.89 10.92 -6.05
N VAL A 292 10.52 9.86 -5.35
CA VAL A 292 11.33 8.65 -5.13
C VAL A 292 10.53 7.47 -5.63
N ARG A 293 11.14 6.62 -6.43
CA ARG A 293 10.58 5.34 -6.82
C ARG A 293 11.42 4.24 -6.20
N HIS A 294 10.78 3.37 -5.43
CA HIS A 294 11.38 2.13 -5.00
C HIS A 294 11.43 1.19 -6.21
N LEU A 295 12.60 0.60 -6.48
CA LEU A 295 12.83 -0.28 -7.62
C LEU A 295 12.15 -1.65 -7.39
N ASP A 296 12.20 -2.55 -8.37
CA ASP A 296 11.59 -3.89 -8.29
C ASP A 296 10.06 -3.91 -8.09
N GLY A 297 9.36 -2.97 -8.74
CA GLY A 297 7.88 -2.89 -8.67
C GLY A 297 7.35 -2.21 -7.42
N GLY A 298 8.22 -1.53 -6.66
CA GLY A 298 7.85 -0.73 -5.50
C GLY A 298 7.14 0.59 -5.82
N ASP A 299 6.82 1.34 -4.77
CA ASP A 299 6.02 2.56 -4.86
C ASP A 299 6.75 3.77 -5.41
N THR A 300 6.00 4.68 -6.04
CA THR A 300 6.46 6.06 -6.27
C THR A 300 5.88 6.99 -5.21
N MET A 301 6.75 7.57 -4.40
CA MET A 301 6.46 8.50 -3.31
C MET A 301 6.75 9.93 -3.73
N HIS A 302 5.89 10.86 -3.36
CA HIS A 302 5.99 12.27 -3.74
C HIS A 302 6.43 13.13 -2.56
N ALA A 303 7.48 13.93 -2.75
CA ALA A 303 7.91 14.91 -1.78
C ALA A 303 7.03 16.17 -1.89
N ARG A 304 6.19 16.41 -0.89
CA ARG A 304 5.18 17.49 -0.85
C ARG A 304 5.79 18.89 -1.05
N GLY A 305 7.04 19.08 -0.63
CA GLY A 305 7.74 20.36 -0.74
C GLY A 305 8.13 20.75 -2.16
N LEU A 306 8.19 19.80 -3.11
CA LEU A 306 8.51 20.07 -4.52
C LEU A 306 7.37 19.69 -5.47
N VAL A 307 6.51 18.74 -5.08
CA VAL A 307 5.37 18.30 -5.90
C VAL A 307 4.10 18.98 -5.41
N THR A 308 3.63 19.97 -6.18
CA THR A 308 2.32 20.59 -5.96
C THR A 308 1.20 19.62 -6.31
N GLN A 309 0.27 19.38 -5.39
CA GLN A 309 -0.91 18.56 -5.66
C GLN A 309 -1.94 19.36 -6.45
N ARG A 310 -2.25 18.88 -7.66
CA ARG A 310 -3.34 19.43 -8.48
C ARG A 310 -4.68 18.85 -8.02
N ARG A 311 -5.77 19.47 -8.48
CA ARG A 311 -7.14 19.08 -8.11
C ARG A 311 -7.45 17.60 -8.38
N ASP A 312 -6.92 17.06 -9.48
CA ASP A 312 -7.18 15.68 -9.90
C ASP A 312 -6.09 14.70 -9.45
N ASP A 313 -5.02 15.18 -8.81
CA ASP A 313 -3.93 14.33 -8.34
C ASP A 313 -4.31 13.58 -7.06
N ARG A 314 -3.65 12.44 -6.85
CA ARG A 314 -3.73 11.70 -5.58
C ARG A 314 -2.54 12.06 -4.70
N ASP A 315 -2.79 12.22 -3.41
CA ASP A 315 -1.75 12.47 -2.44
C ASP A 315 -0.91 11.20 -2.19
N ALA A 316 0.25 11.14 -2.84
CA ALA A 316 1.25 10.09 -2.65
C ALA A 316 2.43 10.55 -1.78
N SER A 317 2.21 11.56 -0.91
CA SER A 317 3.28 12.10 -0.06
C SER A 317 3.41 11.46 1.30
N PHE A 318 2.45 10.64 1.72
CA PHE A 318 2.54 9.95 3.00
C PHE A 318 3.25 8.61 2.83
N ILE A 319 4.18 8.34 3.73
CA ILE A 319 5.08 7.19 3.67
C ILE A 319 5.10 6.45 5.01
N GLN A 320 5.44 5.17 4.93
CA GLN A 320 5.91 4.36 6.06
C GLN A 320 7.43 4.33 6.04
N TYR A 321 8.05 4.43 7.22
CA TYR A 321 9.49 4.33 7.37
C TYR A 321 9.85 3.67 8.71
N SER A 322 10.95 2.92 8.73
CA SER A 322 11.39 2.15 9.89
C SER A 322 12.70 2.71 10.43
N LEU A 323 12.77 2.92 11.74
CA LEU A 323 13.96 3.44 12.43
C LEU A 323 14.36 2.53 13.59
N MET A 324 15.66 2.47 13.88
CA MET A 324 16.16 1.81 15.08
C MET A 324 16.01 2.75 16.28
N VAL A 325 15.23 2.34 17.27
CA VAL A 325 14.96 3.10 18.49
C VAL A 325 15.57 2.37 19.68
N ASP A 326 16.37 3.08 20.47
CA ASP A 326 16.87 2.55 21.74
C ASP A 326 15.75 2.54 22.78
N LYS A 327 15.28 1.35 23.16
CA LYS A 327 14.28 1.13 24.22
C LYS A 327 14.73 1.70 25.56
N ASN A 328 16.05 1.73 25.80
CA ASN A 328 16.66 2.22 27.03
C ASN A 328 17.07 3.70 26.93
N ALA A 329 16.65 4.45 25.89
CA ALA A 329 17.04 5.86 25.71
C ALA A 329 16.72 6.76 26.92
N ARG A 330 15.68 6.42 27.70
CA ARG A 330 15.30 7.14 28.93
C ARG A 330 16.04 6.67 30.19
N SER A 331 16.77 5.56 30.11
CA SER A 331 17.47 4.89 31.20
C SER A 331 18.98 4.89 30.92
N HIS A 332 19.64 6.03 31.14
CA HIS A 332 21.05 6.25 30.82
C HIS A 332 22.07 5.25 31.44
N HIS A 333 21.64 4.43 32.41
CA HIS A 333 22.49 3.44 33.09
C HIS A 333 22.39 2.03 32.50
N ARG A 334 21.50 1.81 31.52
CA ARG A 334 21.36 0.52 30.83
C ARG A 334 22.06 0.59 29.48
N ALA A 335 22.58 -0.54 29.04
CA ALA A 335 23.11 -0.67 27.69
C ALA A 335 21.99 -0.35 26.67
N PRO A 336 22.31 0.33 25.55
CA PRO A 336 21.35 0.57 24.49
C PRO A 336 20.76 -0.75 24.00
N GLU A 337 19.44 -0.82 23.88
CA GLU A 337 18.75 -1.96 23.29
C GLU A 337 17.91 -1.45 22.13
N PHE A 338 18.39 -1.65 20.91
CA PHE A 338 17.71 -1.14 19.73
C PHE A 338 16.59 -2.08 19.29
N SER A 339 15.44 -1.52 18.95
CA SER A 339 14.39 -2.21 18.21
C SER A 339 13.96 -1.39 16.99
N THR A 340 13.69 -2.09 15.90
CA THR A 340 13.06 -1.49 14.72
C THR A 340 11.63 -1.10 15.06
N GLU A 341 11.33 0.20 14.98
CA GLU A 341 9.98 0.74 15.12
C GLU A 341 9.51 1.35 13.81
N VAL A 342 8.21 1.19 13.53
CA VAL A 342 7.56 1.67 12.31
C VAL A 342 6.88 3.01 12.56
N PHE A 343 7.22 3.98 11.72
CA PHE A 343 6.71 5.35 11.76
C PHE A 343 5.97 5.69 10.46
N PHE A 344 5.12 6.72 10.55
CA PHE A 344 4.33 7.20 9.42
C PHE A 344 4.43 8.71 9.35
N GLY A 345 4.61 9.27 8.15
CA GLY A 345 4.83 10.70 8.00
C GLY A 345 4.64 11.19 6.58
N GLN A 346 4.70 12.51 6.40
CA GLN A 346 4.68 13.15 5.10
C GLN A 346 6.10 13.42 4.61
N LEU A 347 6.45 12.87 3.46
CA LEU A 347 7.70 13.17 2.76
C LEU A 347 7.67 14.61 2.25
N SER A 348 8.63 15.42 2.69
CA SER A 348 8.76 16.83 2.32
C SER A 348 9.72 17.01 1.15
N ARG A 349 10.95 16.49 1.27
CA ARG A 349 12.03 16.63 0.28
C ARG A 349 12.95 15.41 0.34
N VAL A 350 13.65 15.13 -0.75
CA VAL A 350 14.79 14.20 -0.74
C VAL A 350 16.04 14.91 -1.21
N PHE A 351 17.05 14.98 -0.35
CA PHE A 351 18.32 15.64 -0.63
C PHE A 351 19.37 14.65 -1.09
N ILE A 352 20.12 15.02 -2.13
CA ILE A 352 21.40 14.39 -2.45
C ILE A 352 22.47 15.14 -1.64
N CYS A 353 23.08 14.45 -0.68
CA CYS A 353 24.14 14.97 0.18
C CYS A 353 25.48 14.32 -0.20
N PRO A 354 26.27 14.94 -1.10
CA PRO A 354 27.61 14.47 -1.40
C PRO A 354 28.54 14.80 -0.22
N LEU A 355 29.16 13.77 0.36
CA LEU A 355 30.12 13.93 1.44
C LEU A 355 31.54 13.68 0.92
N PRO A 356 32.50 14.59 1.19
CA PRO A 356 33.90 14.32 0.89
C PRO A 356 34.41 13.18 1.76
N ALA A 357 35.58 12.63 1.43
CA ALA A 357 36.26 11.72 2.34
C ALA A 357 36.55 12.47 3.66
N LEU A 358 36.17 11.86 4.79
CA LEU A 358 36.40 12.39 6.13
C LEU A 358 37.29 11.40 6.89
N PRO A 359 38.62 11.43 6.68
CA PRO A 359 39.56 10.51 7.35
C PRO A 359 39.46 10.57 8.88
N GLN A 360 39.15 11.76 9.42
CA GLN A 360 38.97 12.01 10.86
C GLN A 360 37.83 11.17 11.48
N HIS A 361 36.88 10.73 10.65
CA HIS A 361 35.74 9.89 11.06
C HIS A 361 35.77 8.51 10.41
N LYS A 362 36.91 8.12 9.82
CA LYS A 362 37.08 6.88 9.04
C LYS A 362 36.06 6.71 7.90
N GLN A 363 35.52 7.81 7.37
CA GLN A 363 34.51 7.77 6.31
C GLN A 363 35.15 8.02 4.94
N LYS A 364 34.81 7.18 3.97
CA LYS A 364 35.15 7.38 2.55
C LYS A 364 34.22 8.42 1.93
N ALA A 365 34.62 8.95 0.76
CA ALA A 365 33.73 9.79 -0.02
C ALA A 365 32.51 8.96 -0.45
N GLN A 366 31.31 9.50 -0.23
CA GLN A 366 30.05 8.80 -0.49
C GLN A 366 28.94 9.81 -0.76
N THR A 367 27.88 9.36 -1.42
CA THR A 367 26.67 10.16 -1.63
C THR A 367 25.53 9.60 -0.80
N LEU A 368 25.02 10.40 0.14
CA LEU A 368 23.86 10.01 0.96
C LEU A 368 22.57 10.60 0.36
N LEU A 369 21.52 9.79 0.33
CA LEU A 369 20.17 10.24 0.01
C LEU A 369 19.40 10.40 1.32
N LEU A 370 19.01 11.63 1.62
CA LEU A 370 18.38 11.98 2.90
C LEU A 370 16.94 12.42 2.66
N ALA A 371 16.00 11.74 3.31
CA ALA A 371 14.59 12.09 3.26
C ALA A 371 14.25 13.05 4.41
N GLU A 372 13.66 14.19 4.07
CA GLU A 372 13.04 15.09 5.04
C GLU A 372 11.57 14.69 5.24
N VAL A 373 11.23 14.32 6.47
CA VAL A 373 9.91 13.74 6.80
C VAL A 373 9.25 14.53 7.93
N GLN A 374 7.94 14.69 7.88
CA GLN A 374 7.13 15.18 8.99
C GLN A 374 6.32 14.02 9.57
N GLU A 375 6.73 13.48 10.72
CA GLU A 375 6.04 12.38 11.41
C GLU A 375 4.59 12.74 11.76
N CYS A 376 3.65 11.79 11.62
CA CYS A 376 2.27 11.94 12.08
C CYS A 376 2.23 12.00 13.61
N LYS A 377 1.80 13.15 14.16
CA LYS A 377 1.75 13.35 15.61
C LYS A 377 0.54 12.65 16.21
N GLY A 378 0.75 11.97 17.35
CA GLY A 378 -0.34 11.40 18.14
C GLY A 378 -1.05 10.24 17.46
N LEU A 379 -0.33 9.50 16.61
CA LEU A 379 -0.83 8.28 16.00
C LEU A 379 -1.17 7.26 17.10
N THR A 380 -2.38 6.72 17.07
CA THR A 380 -2.79 5.68 18.01
C THR A 380 -2.04 4.38 17.72
N ASP A 381 -1.89 3.56 18.76
CA ASP A 381 -1.56 2.15 18.58
C ASP A 381 -2.57 1.48 17.63
N PRO A 382 -2.13 0.45 16.88
CA PRO A 382 -3.04 -0.31 16.03
C PRO A 382 -4.15 -0.91 16.88
N ASN A 383 -5.40 -0.74 16.44
CA ASN A 383 -6.52 -1.44 17.05
C ASN A 383 -6.46 -2.95 16.72
N MET A 384 -7.44 -3.72 17.21
CA MET A 384 -7.51 -5.18 16.96
C MET A 384 -7.51 -5.59 15.47
N HIS A 385 -7.77 -4.66 14.55
CA HIS A 385 -7.76 -4.89 13.10
C HIS A 385 -6.60 -4.18 12.37
N GLY A 386 -5.60 -3.68 13.12
CA GLY A 386 -4.44 -2.99 12.60
C GLY A 386 -4.65 -1.52 12.19
N LEU A 387 -5.83 -0.94 12.43
CA LEU A 387 -6.12 0.44 12.03
C LEU A 387 -5.50 1.44 13.02
N ARG A 388 -4.87 2.48 12.49
CA ARG A 388 -4.25 3.57 13.25
C ARG A 388 -4.89 4.91 12.90
N PHE A 389 -5.06 5.78 13.90
CA PHE A 389 -5.72 7.07 13.76
C PHE A 389 -4.88 8.23 14.29
N TYR A 390 -5.02 9.40 13.67
CA TYR A 390 -4.46 10.66 14.18
C TYR A 390 -5.37 11.84 13.80
N ASP A 391 -5.10 13.02 14.33
CA ASP A 391 -5.92 14.22 14.13
C ASP A 391 -5.59 15.03 12.86
N GLY A 392 -4.55 14.63 12.12
CA GLY A 392 -4.03 15.38 10.96
C GLY A 392 -2.79 16.21 11.28
N THR A 393 -2.38 16.31 12.54
CA THR A 393 -1.23 17.10 12.96
C THR A 393 0.07 16.39 12.61
N LEU A 394 1.03 17.15 12.07
CA LEU A 394 2.37 16.67 11.76
C LEU A 394 3.41 17.27 12.74
N ARG A 395 4.47 16.51 13.03
CA ARG A 395 5.62 16.98 13.81
C ARG A 395 6.53 17.88 12.96
N PRO A 396 7.43 18.65 13.59
CA PRO A 396 8.49 19.35 12.86
C PRO A 396 9.30 18.37 12.00
N THR A 397 9.88 18.87 10.90
CA THR A 397 10.63 17.99 9.99
C THR A 397 11.80 17.30 10.70
N GLU A 398 12.05 16.06 10.34
CA GLU A 398 13.24 15.29 10.71
C GLU A 398 13.94 14.79 9.44
N ILE A 399 15.20 14.39 9.58
CA ILE A 399 16.00 13.85 8.49
C ILE A 399 16.25 12.38 8.78
N VAL A 400 15.85 11.52 7.86
CA VAL A 400 16.06 10.09 7.90
C VAL A 400 16.84 9.64 6.66
N ASP A 401 17.48 8.49 6.74
CA ASP A 401 18.07 7.86 5.56
C ASP A 401 16.96 7.49 4.57
N LEU A 402 17.17 7.69 3.28
CA LEU A 402 16.22 7.22 2.27
C LEU A 402 16.03 5.70 2.33
N VAL A 403 17.05 4.93 2.75
CA VAL A 403 16.93 3.49 2.96
C VAL A 403 15.83 3.14 3.97
N SER A 404 15.60 3.98 4.98
CA SER A 404 14.56 3.75 5.98
C SER A 404 13.14 3.89 5.44
N VAL A 405 12.96 4.50 4.26
CA VAL A 405 11.64 4.73 3.64
C VAL A 405 11.20 3.49 2.87
N GLU A 406 10.09 2.88 3.28
CA GLU A 406 9.65 1.59 2.77
C GLU A 406 8.64 1.74 1.63
N CYS A 407 7.50 2.37 1.90
CA CYS A 407 6.39 2.42 0.94
C CYS A 407 5.48 3.64 1.13
N VAL A 408 4.60 3.86 0.15
CA VAL A 408 3.57 4.90 0.23
C VAL A 408 2.36 4.38 1.01
N VAL A 409 1.73 5.23 1.82
CA VAL A 409 0.52 4.90 2.58
C VAL A 409 -0.65 5.77 2.16
N GLY A 410 -1.84 5.17 2.14
CA GLY A 410 -3.09 5.87 1.93
C GLY A 410 -3.64 6.49 3.20
N ARG A 411 -4.57 7.43 3.06
CA ARG A 411 -5.27 8.02 4.20
C ARG A 411 -6.77 8.17 3.94
N ILE A 412 -7.58 8.06 4.99
CA ILE A 412 -9.03 8.28 4.93
C ILE A 412 -9.43 9.24 6.05
N GLN A 413 -10.13 10.32 5.70
CA GLN A 413 -10.70 11.23 6.68
C GLN A 413 -12.14 10.82 7.01
N ASP A 414 -12.40 10.46 8.26
CA ASP A 414 -13.74 10.13 8.78
C ASP A 414 -13.92 10.75 10.17
N ARG A 415 -15.05 11.44 10.38
CA ARG A 415 -15.43 12.07 11.66
C ARG A 415 -14.31 12.90 12.32
N GLY A 416 -13.58 13.68 11.51
CA GLY A 416 -12.53 14.59 11.99
C GLY A 416 -11.20 13.91 12.35
N LYS A 417 -11.06 12.60 12.11
CA LYS A 417 -9.80 11.87 12.27
C LYS A 417 -9.33 11.30 10.94
N TRP A 418 -8.02 11.09 10.83
CA TRP A 418 -7.39 10.42 9.71
C TRP A 418 -7.04 8.99 10.10
N SER A 419 -7.49 8.04 9.29
CA SER A 419 -7.06 6.64 9.31
C SER A 419 -5.92 6.46 8.32
N LEU A 420 -4.87 5.75 8.71
CA LEU A 420 -3.84 5.30 7.76
C LEU A 420 -4.28 4.00 7.09
N ILE A 421 -4.01 3.89 5.80
CA ILE A 421 -4.14 2.67 5.01
C ILE A 421 -2.74 2.23 4.65
N ASP A 422 -2.34 1.11 5.22
CA ASP A 422 -1.08 0.48 4.94
C ASP A 422 -1.30 -0.80 4.13
N ARG A 423 -0.45 -0.99 3.11
CA ARG A 423 -0.39 -2.20 2.26
C ARG A 423 0.91 -2.97 2.47
N SER A 424 1.78 -2.50 3.36
CA SER A 424 3.03 -3.17 3.67
C SER A 424 2.74 -4.55 4.27
N ASN A 425 3.54 -5.52 3.86
CA ASN A 425 3.62 -6.84 4.44
C ASN A 425 5.03 -7.01 5.02
N ASP A 426 5.28 -8.08 5.78
CA ASP A 426 6.60 -8.32 6.38
C ASP A 426 7.72 -8.43 5.32
N LEU A 427 7.37 -8.79 4.08
CA LEU A 427 8.28 -8.85 2.93
C LEU A 427 8.65 -7.47 2.35
N ALA A 428 7.90 -6.41 2.67
CA ALA A 428 8.18 -5.03 2.24
C ALA A 428 9.10 -4.27 3.23
N ARG A 429 9.46 -4.88 4.36
CA ARG A 429 10.27 -4.23 5.40
C ARG A 429 11.73 -4.19 4.97
N VAL A 430 12.35 -3.03 5.16
CA VAL A 430 13.78 -2.87 4.87
C VAL A 430 14.58 -3.54 5.98
N ILE A 431 15.44 -4.49 5.60
CA ILE A 431 16.47 -5.03 6.48
C ILE A 431 17.51 -3.93 6.66
N ILE A 432 17.47 -3.24 7.79
CA ILE A 432 18.52 -2.30 8.19
C ILE A 432 19.72 -3.17 8.61
N PRO A 433 20.87 -3.10 7.92
CA PRO A 433 22.06 -3.81 8.37
C PRO A 433 22.39 -3.36 9.79
N GLU A 434 22.57 -4.30 10.71
CA GLU A 434 23.28 -4.00 11.95
C GLU A 434 24.69 -3.59 11.51
N ASP A 435 25.16 -2.40 11.89
CA ASP A 435 26.57 -2.08 11.75
C ASP A 435 27.30 -3.14 12.58
N ASP A 436 27.98 -4.08 11.90
CA ASP A 436 28.87 -5.02 12.55
C ASP A 436 29.81 -4.19 13.44
N ASP A 437 29.65 -4.32 14.76
CA ASP A 437 30.58 -3.81 15.77
C ASP A 437 31.88 -4.61 15.60
N ASP A 438 32.64 -4.28 14.55
CA ASP A 438 33.98 -4.80 14.30
C ASP A 438 34.93 -4.19 15.35
N GLY A 439 35.10 -4.93 16.46
CA GLY A 439 36.34 -5.04 17.24
C GLY A 439 36.74 -3.89 18.16
#